data_AF-A0A522XHM3-F1
#
_entry.id   AF-A0A522XHM3-F1
#
_cell.length_a   1.000
_cell.length_b   1.000
_cell.length_c   1.000
_cell.angle_alpha   90.00
_cell.angle_beta   90.00
_cell.angle_gamma   90.00
#
_symmetry.space_group_name_H-M   'P 1'
#
loop_
_entity.id
_entity.type
_entity.pdbx_description
1 polymer ?
#
loop_
_entity_poly.entity_id
_entity_poly.type
_entity_poly.pdbx_seq_one_letter_code
_entity_poly.pdbx_strand_id
1 'polypeptide(L)'
;MLFREFVNRIDPPDRPPPQYLWAVGEFAAQIPVGETLGDRYDVIGPQIWCDRHSDRAPDFPEDITLTHLPYLRLVRQRLHVPQIYGIYRQAASESQPDREILLLDNAPISPDGQLYPSLREAWSTAPAVRQVYWLWQSLQLWPILDEQGVAASLLNPENLRVQGWRLWLLQLHSGNTGHQLTDLGYHWANWISSSSAIVAQPLSQLCQRMREGEPLTHIEASLNQLLLELAAERPLSLEISGASDPGPLRSHNEDACYPTLDDLNHRDRYIRDLAILCDGVGGHDGGEVASQTAVRTLTLQVRQLWTSIQQDRQLLPPKLVREQLAAIVRVANNTIAHQNDSQERQARQRMGTTLVLGWQLGQSLRNDAGVVRANSHELYLVNIGDSRAYWLTPHYCQQLSVDDDVAHREVEFGRSFYREAQQRLDAGALTQALGTRDSEFLQPSIQRFVIEEDGILLLCSDGLSDQDWVEKSWQQVAPAVLAGDCTLDEAVQAWIQLANEQNGHDNTSVVMMLCRVSPPPPKPLDSFDSDSEAPEDPLESEFSEASKALLYDQATDVAGAAARRRRRPNATLQTVLGIVLTILLGGGVFWVAYQQMRPQTPSDPFPDPPASDN
;
A
#
# COMPACT_ATOMS: atom_id res chain seq x y z
N MET A 1 6.98 -32.66 -6.98
CA MET A 1 7.51 -32.03 -8.21
C MET A 1 8.95 -31.67 -7.93
N LEU A 2 9.92 -31.90 -8.82
CA LEU A 2 11.31 -31.54 -8.51
C LEU A 2 11.44 -30.01 -8.52
N PHE A 3 11.95 -29.42 -7.43
CA PHE A 3 12.24 -27.98 -7.26
C PHE A 3 12.77 -27.30 -8.54
N ARG A 4 13.73 -27.94 -9.23
CA ARG A 4 14.32 -27.45 -10.48
C ARG A 4 13.33 -27.34 -11.65
N GLU A 5 12.26 -28.13 -11.68
CA GLU A 5 11.24 -28.03 -12.73
C GLU A 5 10.29 -26.86 -12.50
N PHE A 6 10.09 -26.40 -11.26
CA PHE A 6 9.19 -25.27 -10.94
C PHE A 6 9.88 -23.92 -11.11
N VAL A 7 11.14 -23.81 -10.66
CA VAL A 7 11.91 -22.55 -10.74
C VAL A 7 12.20 -22.15 -12.19
N ASN A 8 12.42 -23.13 -13.08
CA ASN A 8 12.59 -22.90 -14.53
C ASN A 8 11.26 -22.74 -15.31
N ARG A 9 10.13 -22.51 -14.64
CA ARG A 9 8.79 -22.69 -15.24
C ARG A 9 7.93 -21.45 -15.30
N ILE A 10 8.38 -20.31 -14.77
CA ILE A 10 7.62 -19.07 -14.98
C ILE A 10 7.88 -18.63 -16.42
N ASP A 11 7.10 -19.18 -17.35
CA ASP A 11 7.22 -18.83 -18.76
C ASP A 11 6.56 -17.46 -18.98
N PRO A 12 7.24 -16.51 -19.64
CA PRO A 12 6.60 -15.27 -20.06
C PRO A 12 5.42 -15.61 -21.00
N PRO A 13 4.24 -15.00 -20.83
CA PRO A 13 3.10 -15.33 -21.67
C PRO A 13 3.38 -15.02 -23.16
N ASP A 14 2.98 -15.94 -24.04
CA ASP A 14 3.17 -15.83 -25.51
C ASP A 14 2.55 -14.56 -26.13
N ARG A 15 1.54 -13.98 -25.47
CA ARG A 15 0.87 -12.73 -25.87
C ARG A 15 0.49 -11.92 -24.62
N PRO A 16 0.54 -10.57 -24.70
CA PRO A 16 -0.01 -9.75 -23.63
C PRO A 16 -1.50 -10.07 -23.43
N PRO A 17 -1.98 -10.06 -22.17
CA PRO A 17 -3.40 -10.26 -21.90
C PRO A 17 -4.22 -9.17 -22.60
N PRO A 18 -5.45 -9.48 -23.04
CA PRO A 18 -6.33 -8.50 -23.66
C PRO A 18 -6.59 -7.33 -22.71
N GLN A 19 -6.47 -6.10 -23.22
CA GLN A 19 -6.77 -4.89 -22.46
C GLN A 19 -8.26 -4.58 -22.59
N TYR A 20 -9.03 -4.95 -21.57
CA TYR A 20 -10.44 -4.59 -21.49
C TYR A 20 -10.64 -3.21 -20.88
N LEU A 21 -11.62 -2.49 -21.42
CA LEU A 21 -11.94 -1.11 -21.10
C LEU A 21 -13.44 -0.98 -20.82
N TRP A 22 -13.79 -0.16 -19.83
CA TRP A 22 -15.17 0.25 -19.59
C TRP A 22 -15.47 1.54 -20.34
N ALA A 23 -16.43 1.49 -21.26
CA ALA A 23 -16.83 2.61 -22.08
C ALA A 23 -17.96 3.41 -21.43
N VAL A 24 -17.68 4.67 -21.09
CA VAL A 24 -18.59 5.57 -20.38
C VAL A 24 -19.26 6.53 -21.35
N GLY A 25 -20.60 6.60 -21.28
CA GLY A 25 -21.43 7.53 -22.05
C GLY A 25 -22.76 6.88 -22.45
N GLU A 26 -23.81 7.68 -22.64
CA GLU A 26 -25.17 7.19 -22.96
C GLU A 26 -25.22 6.32 -24.22
N PHE A 27 -24.31 6.56 -25.17
CA PHE A 27 -24.24 5.87 -26.44
C PHE A 27 -23.35 4.62 -26.41
N ALA A 28 -22.43 4.50 -25.44
CA ALA A 28 -21.51 3.37 -25.37
C ALA A 28 -22.25 2.03 -25.21
N ALA A 29 -23.36 2.03 -24.46
CA ALA A 29 -24.20 0.84 -24.28
C ALA A 29 -25.06 0.49 -25.51
N GLN A 30 -25.21 1.43 -26.46
CA GLN A 30 -26.04 1.27 -27.65
C GLN A 30 -25.27 0.68 -28.83
N ILE A 31 -23.93 0.69 -28.78
CA ILE A 31 -23.10 0.11 -29.83
C ILE A 31 -23.23 -1.43 -29.80
N PRO A 32 -23.62 -2.06 -30.92
CA PRO A 32 -23.75 -3.51 -31.03
C PRO A 32 -22.50 -4.30 -30.61
N VAL A 33 -22.71 -5.37 -29.86
CA VAL A 33 -21.66 -6.36 -29.56
C VAL A 33 -21.20 -7.04 -30.86
N GLY A 34 -19.89 -7.17 -31.02
CA GLY A 34 -19.23 -7.68 -32.22
C GLY A 34 -18.86 -6.60 -33.23
N GLU A 35 -19.20 -5.34 -32.98
CA GLU A 35 -18.73 -4.22 -33.80
C GLU A 35 -17.26 -3.89 -33.50
N THR A 36 -16.49 -3.61 -34.54
CA THR A 36 -15.13 -3.07 -34.44
C THR A 36 -15.18 -1.57 -34.73
N LEU A 37 -14.78 -0.78 -33.76
CA LEU A 37 -14.77 0.68 -33.82
C LEU A 37 -13.40 1.16 -34.30
N GLY A 38 -13.38 1.67 -35.54
CA GLY A 38 -12.14 2.02 -36.23
C GLY A 38 -11.30 0.77 -36.55
N ASP A 39 -10.00 0.84 -36.31
CA ASP A 39 -9.07 -0.30 -36.43
C ASP A 39 -8.60 -0.82 -35.05
N ARG A 40 -9.14 -0.26 -33.95
CA ARG A 40 -8.56 -0.43 -32.61
C ARG A 40 -9.43 -1.18 -31.61
N TYR A 41 -10.70 -0.83 -31.47
CA TYR A 41 -11.52 -1.33 -30.37
C TYR A 41 -12.57 -2.33 -30.84
N ASP A 42 -12.62 -3.51 -30.22
CA ASP A 42 -13.69 -4.48 -30.43
C ASP A 42 -14.72 -4.40 -29.28
N VAL A 43 -15.99 -4.26 -29.60
CA VAL A 43 -17.08 -4.27 -28.60
C VAL A 43 -17.43 -5.70 -28.25
N ILE A 44 -16.99 -6.17 -27.09
CA ILE A 44 -17.18 -7.57 -26.67
C ILE A 44 -18.39 -7.77 -25.75
N GLY A 45 -18.92 -6.69 -25.18
CA GLY A 45 -20.11 -6.69 -24.34
C GLY A 45 -20.70 -5.27 -24.22
N PRO A 46 -21.88 -5.12 -23.59
CA PRO A 46 -22.47 -3.81 -23.34
C PRO A 46 -21.48 -2.95 -22.53
N GLN A 47 -20.96 -1.88 -23.16
CA GLN A 47 -19.92 -1.00 -22.59
C GLN A 47 -18.58 -1.66 -22.26
N ILE A 48 -18.35 -2.91 -22.67
CA ILE A 48 -17.07 -3.61 -22.46
C ILE A 48 -16.37 -3.71 -23.80
N TRP A 49 -15.26 -2.99 -23.93
CA TRP A 49 -14.49 -2.92 -25.16
C TRP A 49 -13.11 -3.55 -24.95
N CYS A 50 -12.53 -4.13 -25.99
CA CYS A 50 -11.18 -4.68 -25.99
C CYS A 50 -10.30 -3.84 -26.91
N ASP A 51 -9.15 -3.39 -26.41
CA ASP A 51 -8.13 -2.74 -27.24
C ASP A 51 -7.26 -3.78 -27.94
N ARG A 52 -7.22 -3.74 -29.28
CA ARG A 52 -6.38 -4.61 -30.12
C ARG A 52 -4.93 -4.13 -30.23
N HIS A 53 -4.69 -2.88 -29.88
CA HIS A 53 -3.43 -2.16 -30.06
C HIS A 53 -3.04 -1.41 -28.77
N SER A 54 -3.03 -2.12 -27.65
CA SER A 54 -2.63 -1.58 -26.34
C SER A 54 -1.16 -1.13 -26.28
N ASP A 55 -0.34 -1.54 -27.25
CA ASP A 55 1.02 -1.08 -27.48
C ASP A 55 1.09 0.37 -27.99
N ARG A 56 -0.02 0.92 -28.49
CA ARG A 56 -0.10 2.28 -29.03
C ARG A 56 -0.85 3.19 -28.08
N ALA A 57 -0.41 4.44 -28.00
CA ALA A 57 -1.09 5.50 -27.28
C ALA A 57 -2.57 5.62 -27.72
N PRO A 58 -3.55 5.65 -26.81
CA PRO A 58 -4.93 6.00 -27.14
C PRO A 58 -5.06 7.46 -27.53
N ASP A 59 -6.18 7.79 -28.16
CA ASP A 59 -6.56 9.18 -28.35
C ASP A 59 -6.93 9.78 -26.99
N PHE A 60 -6.52 11.03 -26.76
CA PHE A 60 -6.81 11.76 -25.53
C PHE A 60 -7.76 12.94 -25.80
N PRO A 61 -8.55 13.33 -24.78
CA PRO A 61 -9.26 14.61 -24.80
C PRO A 61 -8.30 15.77 -25.10
N GLU A 62 -8.73 16.73 -25.92
CA GLU A 62 -7.93 17.93 -26.21
C GLU A 62 -7.70 18.78 -24.96
N ASP A 63 -8.74 18.86 -24.11
CA ASP A 63 -8.73 19.61 -22.85
C ASP A 63 -9.08 18.71 -21.66
N ILE A 64 -8.44 18.97 -20.52
CA ILE A 64 -8.84 18.39 -19.23
C ILE A 64 -10.03 19.18 -18.69
N THR A 65 -11.18 18.52 -18.56
CA THR A 65 -12.45 19.12 -18.14
C THR A 65 -12.81 18.74 -16.71
N LEU A 66 -13.89 19.33 -16.19
CA LEU A 66 -14.43 19.01 -14.86
C LEU A 66 -14.89 17.55 -14.72
N THR A 67 -15.18 16.84 -15.82
CA THR A 67 -15.53 15.41 -15.79
C THR A 67 -14.29 14.52 -15.67
N HIS A 68 -13.13 15.00 -16.13
CA HIS A 68 -11.86 14.27 -16.07
C HIS A 68 -11.19 14.42 -14.69
N LEU A 69 -11.22 15.63 -14.13
CA LEU A 69 -10.47 15.97 -12.91
C LEU A 69 -10.67 15.01 -11.72
N PRO A 70 -11.89 14.52 -11.41
CA PRO A 70 -12.05 13.55 -10.33
C PRO A 70 -11.23 12.27 -10.53
N TYR A 71 -11.21 11.71 -11.75
CA TYR A 71 -10.40 10.51 -12.04
C TYR A 71 -8.91 10.78 -11.85
N LEU A 72 -8.43 11.92 -12.34
CA LEU A 72 -7.02 12.30 -12.28
C LEU A 72 -6.55 12.50 -10.83
N ARG A 73 -7.31 13.24 -10.02
CA ARG A 73 -7.01 13.48 -8.61
C ARG A 73 -7.15 12.25 -7.72
N LEU A 74 -7.96 11.27 -8.13
CA LEU A 74 -8.16 10.02 -7.41
C LEU A 74 -7.21 8.90 -7.87
N VAL A 75 -6.14 9.21 -8.62
CA VAL A 75 -5.19 8.19 -9.11
C VAL A 75 -4.57 7.36 -7.98
N ARG A 76 -4.33 7.95 -6.81
CA ARG A 76 -3.84 7.23 -5.63
C ARG A 76 -4.87 6.27 -5.02
N GLN A 77 -6.13 6.36 -5.43
CA GLN A 77 -7.21 5.44 -5.10
C GLN A 77 -7.44 4.39 -6.19
N ARG A 78 -6.45 4.11 -7.06
CA ARG A 78 -6.56 3.10 -8.13
C ARG A 78 -7.00 1.71 -7.65
N LEU A 79 -6.77 1.37 -6.38
CA LEU A 79 -7.32 0.14 -5.82
C LEU A 79 -8.87 0.15 -5.82
N HIS A 80 -9.55 1.28 -5.81
CA HIS A 80 -11.01 1.34 -5.76
C HIS A 80 -11.64 2.11 -6.93
N VAL A 81 -10.85 2.91 -7.65
CA VAL A 81 -11.31 3.84 -8.68
C VAL A 81 -10.65 3.48 -10.01
N PRO A 82 -11.43 3.34 -11.11
CA PRO A 82 -10.88 3.11 -12.44
C PRO A 82 -10.18 4.37 -12.95
N GLN A 83 -9.34 4.25 -13.97
CA GLN A 83 -8.54 5.34 -14.50
C GLN A 83 -8.89 5.63 -15.96
N ILE A 84 -8.71 6.88 -16.39
CA ILE A 84 -8.92 7.25 -17.79
C ILE A 84 -7.83 6.63 -18.63
N TYR A 85 -8.23 5.71 -19.51
CA TYR A 85 -7.38 5.12 -20.53
C TYR A 85 -7.21 6.09 -21.70
N GLY A 86 -8.31 6.65 -22.18
CA GLY A 86 -8.37 7.58 -23.31
C GLY A 86 -9.81 7.81 -23.73
N ILE A 87 -10.01 8.14 -25.01
CA ILE A 87 -11.34 8.36 -25.59
C ILE A 87 -11.48 7.65 -26.94
N TYR A 88 -12.73 7.52 -27.35
CA TYR A 88 -13.10 7.23 -28.72
C TYR A 88 -14.00 8.36 -29.25
N ARG A 89 -13.64 8.93 -30.41
CA ARG A 89 -14.43 9.94 -31.10
C ARG A 89 -15.15 9.33 -32.29
N GLN A 90 -16.48 9.39 -32.27
CA GLN A 90 -17.28 9.06 -33.44
C GLN A 90 -17.59 10.35 -34.20
N ALA A 91 -17.09 10.43 -35.44
CA ALA A 91 -17.33 11.58 -36.31
C ALA A 91 -18.83 11.78 -36.57
N ALA A 92 -19.27 13.04 -36.48
CA ALA A 92 -20.64 13.44 -36.76
C ALA A 92 -21.13 12.93 -38.12
N SER A 93 -22.39 12.48 -38.17
CA SER A 93 -23.12 12.31 -39.43
C SER A 93 -24.12 13.46 -39.59
N GLU A 94 -24.73 13.60 -40.77
CA GLU A 94 -25.81 14.60 -41.02
C GLU A 94 -26.96 14.55 -39.98
N SER A 95 -27.05 13.48 -39.18
CA SER A 95 -28.13 13.24 -38.21
C SER A 95 -27.68 13.18 -36.74
N GLN A 96 -26.38 13.21 -36.43
CA GLN A 96 -25.88 13.10 -35.05
C GLN A 96 -24.62 13.97 -34.83
N PRO A 97 -24.54 14.73 -33.72
CA PRO A 97 -23.34 15.52 -33.39
C PRO A 97 -22.15 14.61 -33.08
N ASP A 98 -20.94 15.19 -33.02
CA ASP A 98 -19.75 14.50 -32.54
C ASP A 98 -20.00 13.92 -31.14
N ARG A 99 -19.56 12.68 -30.96
CA ARG A 99 -19.71 11.96 -29.69
C ARG A 99 -18.35 11.50 -29.22
N GLU A 100 -18.03 11.89 -28.00
CA GLU A 100 -16.87 11.42 -27.27
C GLU A 100 -17.30 10.36 -26.25
N ILE A 101 -16.67 9.19 -26.30
CA ILE A 101 -16.85 8.11 -25.34
C ILE A 101 -15.57 8.01 -24.53
N LEU A 102 -15.67 8.13 -23.21
CA LEU A 102 -14.54 8.00 -22.31
C LEU A 102 -14.27 6.51 -22.07
N LEU A 103 -13.02 6.09 -22.20
CA LEU A 103 -12.60 4.73 -21.98
C LEU A 103 -11.83 4.65 -20.66
N LEU A 104 -12.26 3.75 -19.78
CA LEU A 104 -11.62 3.53 -18.49
C LEU A 104 -10.89 2.19 -18.46
N ASP A 105 -9.62 2.21 -18.05
CA ASP A 105 -8.90 1.00 -17.64
C ASP A 105 -8.96 0.83 -16.12
N ASN A 106 -8.39 -0.28 -15.62
CA ASN A 106 -8.55 -0.68 -14.22
C ASN A 106 -10.04 -0.63 -13.80
N ALA A 107 -10.91 -1.07 -14.70
CA ALA A 107 -12.31 -1.32 -14.44
C ALA A 107 -12.49 -2.76 -13.93
N PRO A 108 -13.57 -3.07 -13.18
CA PRO A 108 -13.87 -4.39 -12.64
C PRO A 108 -14.28 -5.39 -13.72
N ILE A 109 -13.36 -5.68 -14.63
CA ILE A 109 -13.48 -6.62 -15.74
C ILE A 109 -12.45 -7.73 -15.52
N SER A 110 -12.89 -8.97 -15.59
CA SER A 110 -12.04 -10.15 -15.47
C SER A 110 -11.21 -10.40 -16.74
N PRO A 111 -10.14 -11.21 -16.67
CA PRO A 111 -9.31 -11.52 -17.84
C PRO A 111 -10.02 -12.24 -19.00
N ASP A 112 -11.24 -12.74 -18.80
CA ASP A 112 -12.13 -13.30 -19.82
C ASP A 112 -13.15 -12.29 -20.37
N GLY A 113 -13.05 -11.01 -19.99
CA GLY A 113 -13.88 -9.93 -20.52
C GLY A 113 -15.26 -9.82 -19.89
N GLN A 114 -15.46 -10.38 -18.70
CA GLN A 114 -16.73 -10.30 -17.96
C GLN A 114 -16.63 -9.29 -16.82
N LEU A 115 -17.75 -8.67 -16.43
CA LEU A 115 -17.75 -7.86 -15.21
C LEU A 115 -17.63 -8.76 -13.98
N TYR A 116 -16.81 -8.35 -13.03
CA TYR A 116 -16.89 -8.91 -11.69
C TYR A 116 -18.29 -8.71 -11.09
N PRO A 117 -18.74 -9.59 -10.17
CA PRO A 117 -20.05 -9.50 -9.56
C PRO A 117 -20.31 -8.11 -8.98
N SER A 118 -21.53 -7.62 -9.13
CA SER A 118 -21.99 -6.48 -8.36
C SER A 118 -22.00 -6.80 -6.87
N LEU A 119 -21.88 -5.77 -6.04
CA LEU A 119 -22.07 -5.89 -4.60
C LEU A 119 -23.43 -6.55 -4.30
N ARG A 120 -24.47 -6.19 -5.07
CA ARG A 120 -25.82 -6.79 -4.96
C ARG A 120 -25.78 -8.31 -5.14
N GLU A 121 -25.14 -8.79 -6.20
CA GLU A 121 -25.06 -10.21 -6.52
C GLU A 121 -24.26 -10.98 -5.48
N ALA A 122 -23.15 -10.41 -5.02
CA ALA A 122 -22.25 -11.08 -4.07
C ALA A 122 -22.73 -11.03 -2.61
N TRP A 123 -23.53 -10.01 -2.24
CA TRP A 123 -23.84 -9.66 -0.86
C TRP A 123 -24.36 -10.84 -0.03
N SER A 124 -25.43 -11.49 -0.48
CA SER A 124 -26.13 -12.53 0.28
C SER A 124 -25.29 -13.80 0.50
N THR A 125 -24.31 -14.04 -0.37
CA THR A 125 -23.41 -15.20 -0.32
C THR A 125 -22.09 -14.92 0.38
N ALA A 126 -21.77 -13.64 0.63
CA ALA A 126 -20.50 -13.24 1.21
C ALA A 126 -20.41 -13.63 2.70
N PRO A 127 -19.21 -14.00 3.20
CA PRO A 127 -18.97 -14.15 4.63
C PRO A 127 -19.27 -12.87 5.41
N ALA A 128 -19.64 -13.03 6.69
CA ALA A 128 -19.95 -11.91 7.58
C ALA A 128 -18.81 -10.86 7.64
N VAL A 129 -17.56 -11.31 7.76
CA VAL A 129 -16.37 -10.42 7.75
C VAL A 129 -16.30 -9.58 6.46
N ARG A 130 -16.61 -10.17 5.30
CA ARG A 130 -16.53 -9.52 4.00
C ARG A 130 -17.65 -8.48 3.80
N GLN A 131 -18.86 -8.78 4.27
CA GLN A 131 -19.97 -7.83 4.30
C GLN A 131 -19.61 -6.55 5.10
N VAL A 132 -19.00 -6.73 6.27
CA VAL A 132 -18.52 -5.63 7.12
C VAL A 132 -17.34 -4.91 6.46
N TYR A 133 -16.44 -5.64 5.80
CA TYR A 133 -15.25 -5.07 5.18
C TYR A 133 -15.58 -4.17 3.98
N TRP A 134 -16.57 -4.54 3.15
CA TRP A 134 -17.02 -3.68 2.05
C TRP A 134 -17.67 -2.37 2.54
N LEU A 135 -18.44 -2.42 3.64
CA LEU A 135 -18.94 -1.21 4.26
C LEU A 135 -17.79 -0.35 4.81
N TRP A 136 -16.78 -0.98 5.43
CA TRP A 136 -15.61 -0.27 5.92
C TRP A 136 -14.86 0.46 4.80
N GLN A 137 -14.62 -0.21 3.67
CA GLN A 137 -14.01 0.42 2.49
C GLN A 137 -14.87 1.57 1.95
N SER A 138 -16.19 1.41 1.90
CA SER A 138 -17.11 2.48 1.48
C SER A 138 -17.00 3.71 2.38
N LEU A 139 -16.90 3.51 3.70
CA LEU A 139 -16.73 4.62 4.65
C LEU A 139 -15.37 5.29 4.53
N GLN A 140 -14.29 4.54 4.27
CA GLN A 140 -12.97 5.14 4.03
C GLN A 140 -12.94 5.96 2.74
N LEU A 141 -13.64 5.51 1.69
CA LEU A 141 -13.72 6.21 0.41
C LEU A 141 -14.65 7.42 0.45
N TRP A 142 -15.71 7.40 1.27
CA TRP A 142 -16.73 8.44 1.32
C TRP A 142 -16.18 9.87 1.38
N PRO A 143 -15.35 10.27 2.38
CA PRO A 143 -14.83 11.64 2.46
C PRO A 143 -13.95 12.01 1.26
N ILE A 144 -13.20 11.05 0.71
CA ILE A 144 -12.29 11.25 -0.42
C ILE A 144 -13.09 11.54 -1.71
N LEU A 145 -14.17 10.79 -1.93
CA LEU A 145 -15.05 10.97 -3.09
C LEU A 145 -15.95 12.21 -2.95
N ASP A 146 -16.38 12.54 -1.73
CA ASP A 146 -17.20 13.73 -1.46
C ASP A 146 -16.42 15.02 -1.72
N GLU A 147 -15.14 15.08 -1.33
CA GLU A 147 -14.25 16.21 -1.64
C GLU A 147 -14.13 16.46 -3.15
N GLN A 148 -14.21 15.40 -3.96
CA GLN A 148 -14.20 15.49 -5.43
C GLN A 148 -15.60 15.61 -6.05
N GLY A 149 -16.68 15.68 -5.26
CA GLY A 149 -18.06 15.81 -5.74
C GLY A 149 -18.64 14.55 -6.41
N VAL A 150 -18.05 13.38 -6.15
CA VAL A 150 -18.41 12.10 -6.78
C VAL A 150 -18.82 11.01 -5.78
N ALA A 151 -19.17 11.38 -4.54
CA ALA A 151 -19.65 10.44 -3.51
C ALA A 151 -20.88 9.63 -3.94
N ALA A 152 -21.71 10.17 -4.85
CA ALA A 152 -22.84 9.46 -5.46
C ALA A 152 -22.44 8.11 -6.11
N SER A 153 -21.16 7.96 -6.48
CA SER A 153 -20.61 6.71 -7.03
C SER A 153 -20.76 5.52 -6.07
N LEU A 154 -20.80 5.76 -4.75
CA LEU A 154 -21.00 4.74 -3.72
C LEU A 154 -22.48 4.42 -3.44
N LEU A 155 -23.42 5.16 -4.05
CA LEU A 155 -24.86 5.02 -3.80
C LEU A 155 -25.58 4.22 -4.89
N ASN A 156 -24.86 3.78 -5.93
CA ASN A 156 -25.39 2.93 -6.99
C ASN A 156 -24.89 1.48 -6.85
N PRO A 157 -25.75 0.51 -6.52
CA PRO A 157 -25.33 -0.88 -6.33
C PRO A 157 -24.74 -1.53 -7.57
N GLU A 158 -25.18 -1.13 -8.76
CA GLU A 158 -24.71 -1.68 -10.04
C GLU A 158 -23.32 -1.11 -10.42
N ASN A 159 -22.96 0.03 -9.82
CA ASN A 159 -21.65 0.65 -9.96
C ASN A 159 -20.61 0.03 -9.02
N LEU A 160 -21.06 -0.53 -7.89
CA LEU A 160 -20.21 -1.20 -6.91
C LEU A 160 -20.00 -2.65 -7.33
N ARG A 161 -18.77 -2.98 -7.72
CA ARG A 161 -18.32 -4.34 -8.03
C ARG A 161 -17.38 -4.85 -6.95
N VAL A 162 -17.23 -6.16 -6.86
CA VAL A 162 -16.37 -6.80 -5.85
C VAL A 162 -15.48 -7.89 -6.45
N GLN A 163 -14.22 -7.92 -5.99
CA GLN A 163 -13.27 -8.99 -6.31
C GLN A 163 -12.62 -9.45 -4.99
N GLY A 164 -13.15 -10.54 -4.43
CA GLY A 164 -12.78 -10.98 -3.08
C GLY A 164 -13.17 -9.92 -2.03
N TRP A 165 -12.21 -9.49 -1.21
CA TRP A 165 -12.42 -8.41 -0.23
C TRP A 165 -12.53 -7.03 -0.87
N ARG A 166 -11.96 -6.80 -2.06
CA ARG A 166 -11.88 -5.46 -2.69
C ARG A 166 -13.25 -4.98 -3.15
N LEU A 167 -13.64 -3.78 -2.72
CA LEU A 167 -14.74 -3.00 -3.30
C LEU A 167 -14.19 -2.13 -4.45
N TRP A 168 -14.85 -2.11 -5.60
CA TRP A 168 -14.34 -1.46 -6.81
C TRP A 168 -15.45 -0.73 -7.56
N LEU A 169 -15.21 0.52 -7.92
CA LEU A 169 -16.14 1.32 -8.71
C LEU A 169 -15.99 0.99 -10.20
N LEU A 170 -17.12 0.88 -10.89
CA LEU A 170 -17.16 0.72 -12.34
C LEU A 170 -16.86 2.04 -13.06
N GLN A 171 -17.38 3.15 -12.54
CA GLN A 171 -17.12 4.51 -12.98
C GLN A 171 -17.43 5.51 -11.86
N LEU A 172 -16.99 6.76 -12.05
CA LEU A 172 -17.38 7.88 -11.20
C LEU A 172 -18.66 8.53 -11.72
N HIS A 173 -19.57 8.83 -10.80
CA HIS A 173 -20.82 9.55 -11.04
C HIS A 173 -20.76 10.88 -10.32
N SER A 174 -20.89 11.97 -11.07
CA SER A 174 -21.06 13.30 -10.48
C SER A 174 -22.43 13.37 -9.79
N GLY A 175 -22.44 13.78 -8.53
CA GLY A 175 -23.64 14.14 -7.80
C GLY A 175 -23.73 15.66 -7.63
N ASN A 176 -24.90 16.17 -7.23
CA ASN A 176 -24.92 17.49 -6.61
C ASN A 176 -24.05 17.43 -5.35
N THR A 177 -23.18 18.42 -5.16
CA THR A 177 -22.40 18.54 -3.92
C THR A 177 -23.34 18.59 -2.72
N GLY A 178 -23.01 17.87 -1.64
CA GLY A 178 -23.82 17.83 -0.41
C GLY A 178 -24.49 16.50 -0.07
N HIS A 179 -24.06 15.38 -0.66
CA HIS A 179 -24.40 14.06 -0.13
C HIS A 179 -23.89 13.93 1.31
N GLN A 180 -24.74 13.48 2.21
CA GLN A 180 -24.39 13.35 3.62
C GLN A 180 -24.16 11.89 3.97
N LEU A 181 -23.42 11.62 5.06
CA LEU A 181 -23.26 10.27 5.59
C LEU A 181 -24.62 9.56 5.82
N THR A 182 -25.67 10.34 6.06
CA THR A 182 -27.06 9.87 6.16
C THR A 182 -27.52 9.14 4.90
N ASP A 183 -27.16 9.62 3.70
CA ASP A 183 -27.49 8.99 2.42
C ASP A 183 -26.88 7.59 2.33
N LEU A 184 -25.60 7.46 2.71
CA LEU A 184 -24.92 6.17 2.77
C LEU A 184 -25.59 5.25 3.80
N GLY A 185 -26.03 5.80 4.95
CA GLY A 185 -26.79 5.06 5.96
C GLY A 185 -28.13 4.53 5.46
N TYR A 186 -28.89 5.33 4.69
CA TYR A 186 -30.11 4.86 4.03
C TYR A 186 -29.82 3.82 2.96
N HIS A 187 -28.79 4.03 2.16
CA HIS A 187 -28.39 3.11 1.12
C HIS A 187 -28.04 1.74 1.70
N TRP A 188 -27.17 1.71 2.71
CA TRP A 188 -26.71 0.47 3.31
C TRP A 188 -27.78 -0.26 4.12
N ALA A 189 -28.76 0.45 4.64
CA ALA A 189 -29.88 -0.16 5.36
C ALA A 189 -30.70 -1.13 4.48
N ASN A 190 -30.71 -0.91 3.15
CA ASN A 190 -31.45 -1.77 2.21
C ASN A 190 -30.86 -3.19 2.11
N TRP A 191 -29.59 -3.38 2.48
CA TRP A 191 -28.90 -4.67 2.39
C TRP A 191 -29.10 -5.56 3.62
N ILE A 192 -29.50 -4.97 4.75
CA ILE A 192 -29.53 -5.66 6.06
C ILE A 192 -30.42 -6.90 6.03
N SER A 193 -31.56 -6.86 5.34
CA SER A 193 -32.51 -7.98 5.28
C SER A 193 -31.94 -9.25 4.65
N SER A 194 -30.88 -9.13 3.85
CA SER A 194 -30.17 -10.23 3.18
C SER A 194 -28.74 -10.41 3.67
N SER A 195 -28.37 -9.74 4.78
CA SER A 195 -27.06 -9.88 5.42
C SER A 195 -26.96 -11.17 6.24
N SER A 196 -25.74 -11.58 6.59
CA SER A 196 -25.52 -12.70 7.50
C SER A 196 -26.15 -12.41 8.87
N ALA A 197 -26.77 -13.43 9.48
CA ALA A 197 -27.45 -13.30 10.77
C ALA A 197 -26.54 -12.75 11.88
N ILE A 198 -25.24 -13.00 11.80
CA ILE A 198 -24.23 -12.53 12.76
C ILE A 198 -24.13 -11.00 12.74
N VAL A 199 -24.21 -10.39 11.56
CA VAL A 199 -23.94 -8.95 11.35
C VAL A 199 -25.20 -8.12 11.13
N ALA A 200 -26.36 -8.76 10.91
CA ALA A 200 -27.61 -8.07 10.63
C ALA A 200 -27.98 -7.01 11.69
N GLN A 201 -27.94 -7.38 12.98
CA GLN A 201 -28.27 -6.44 14.06
C GLN A 201 -27.17 -5.37 14.26
N PRO A 202 -25.86 -5.71 14.35
CA PRO A 202 -24.80 -4.71 14.41
C PRO A 202 -24.83 -3.70 13.24
N LEU A 203 -24.98 -4.17 12.00
CA LEU A 203 -25.08 -3.32 10.82
C LEU A 203 -26.34 -2.45 10.84
N SER A 204 -27.47 -2.98 11.32
CA SER A 204 -28.69 -2.19 11.48
C SER A 204 -28.51 -1.02 12.45
N GLN A 205 -27.81 -1.24 13.56
CA GLN A 205 -27.52 -0.17 14.52
C GLN A 205 -26.57 0.87 13.93
N LEU A 206 -25.52 0.45 13.21
CA LEU A 206 -24.61 1.36 12.52
C LEU A 206 -25.35 2.21 11.46
N CYS A 207 -26.19 1.59 10.64
CA CYS A 207 -26.99 2.30 9.63
C CYS A 207 -27.99 3.26 10.26
N GLN A 208 -28.58 2.91 11.40
CA GLN A 208 -29.44 3.82 12.14
C GLN A 208 -28.65 5.04 12.64
N ARG A 209 -27.50 4.84 13.28
CA ARG A 209 -26.63 5.91 13.79
C ARG A 209 -26.14 6.84 12.68
N MET A 210 -25.77 6.29 11.52
CA MET A 210 -25.44 7.09 10.33
C MET A 210 -26.60 7.99 9.89
N ARG A 211 -27.84 7.47 9.90
CA ARG A 211 -29.05 8.23 9.55
C ARG A 211 -29.43 9.28 10.59
N GLU A 212 -29.07 9.06 11.85
CA GLU A 212 -29.24 10.03 12.95
C GLU A 212 -28.18 11.14 12.92
N GLY A 213 -27.21 11.08 12.00
CA GLY A 213 -26.19 12.10 11.82
C GLY A 213 -25.04 12.01 12.81
N GLU A 214 -24.78 10.81 13.36
CA GLU A 214 -23.63 10.60 14.24
C GLU A 214 -22.30 10.85 13.50
N PRO A 215 -21.28 11.44 14.15
CA PRO A 215 -19.98 11.68 13.52
C PRO A 215 -19.36 10.40 12.95
N LEU A 216 -18.81 10.50 11.73
CA LEU A 216 -18.17 9.40 11.01
C LEU A 216 -17.12 8.67 11.87
N THR A 217 -16.34 9.39 12.67
CA THR A 217 -15.30 8.83 13.54
C THR A 217 -15.83 7.81 14.55
N HIS A 218 -17.05 8.00 15.08
CA HIS A 218 -17.67 7.04 16.00
C HIS A 218 -18.24 5.83 15.28
N ILE A 219 -18.78 6.03 14.07
CA ILE A 219 -19.24 4.95 13.19
C ILE A 219 -18.06 4.07 12.79
N GLU A 220 -16.96 4.68 12.34
CA GLU A 220 -15.71 4.01 11.97
C GLU A 220 -15.13 3.20 13.14
N ALA A 221 -15.10 3.77 14.35
CA ALA A 221 -14.60 3.07 15.52
C ALA A 221 -15.40 1.79 15.83
N SER A 222 -16.73 1.89 15.77
CA SER A 222 -17.64 0.77 16.04
C SER A 222 -17.56 -0.30 14.94
N LEU A 223 -17.54 0.11 13.68
CA LEU A 223 -17.39 -0.80 12.53
C LEU A 223 -16.03 -1.48 12.53
N ASN A 224 -14.97 -0.74 12.89
CA ASN A 224 -13.63 -1.28 13.02
C ASN A 224 -13.57 -2.37 14.08
N GLN A 225 -14.16 -2.15 15.25
CA GLN A 225 -14.23 -3.17 16.28
C GLN A 225 -14.92 -4.44 15.77
N LEU A 226 -16.08 -4.31 15.14
CA LEU A 226 -16.82 -5.44 14.56
C LEU A 226 -15.98 -6.19 13.50
N LEU A 227 -15.29 -5.46 12.62
CA LEU A 227 -14.45 -6.04 11.57
C LEU A 227 -13.31 -6.86 12.16
N LEU A 228 -12.63 -6.32 13.18
CA LEU A 228 -11.53 -7.01 13.86
C LEU A 228 -12.00 -8.26 14.60
N GLU A 229 -13.13 -8.18 15.29
CA GLU A 229 -13.72 -9.32 16.00
C GLU A 229 -14.06 -10.47 15.05
N LEU A 230 -14.65 -10.16 13.89
CA LEU A 230 -15.00 -11.15 12.86
C LEU A 230 -13.78 -11.75 12.16
N ALA A 231 -12.78 -10.92 11.82
CA ALA A 231 -11.56 -11.43 11.18
C ALA A 231 -10.80 -12.39 12.09
N ALA A 232 -10.68 -12.01 13.37
CA ALA A 232 -10.01 -12.79 14.40
C ALA A 232 -10.77 -14.05 14.85
N GLU A 233 -11.94 -14.36 14.29
CA GLU A 233 -12.59 -15.67 14.49
C GLU A 233 -11.80 -16.81 13.84
N ARG A 234 -11.07 -16.50 12.76
CA ARG A 234 -10.22 -17.47 12.07
C ARG A 234 -8.83 -17.48 12.71
N PRO A 235 -8.12 -18.62 12.72
CA PRO A 235 -6.70 -18.60 13.05
C PRO A 235 -5.94 -17.76 12.01
N LEU A 236 -4.74 -17.28 12.34
CA LEU A 236 -3.83 -16.68 11.37
C LEU A 236 -2.45 -17.33 11.54
N SER A 237 -1.93 -17.87 10.45
CA SER A 237 -0.57 -18.36 10.33
C SER A 237 0.16 -17.55 9.28
N LEU A 238 1.41 -17.20 9.59
CA LEU A 238 2.28 -16.41 8.72
C LEU A 238 3.58 -17.18 8.47
N GLU A 239 4.03 -17.12 7.22
CA GLU A 239 5.35 -17.57 6.78
C GLU A 239 5.92 -16.45 5.91
N ILE A 240 7.18 -16.08 6.10
CA ILE A 240 7.83 -15.02 5.34
C ILE A 240 9.16 -15.52 4.81
N SER A 241 9.43 -15.24 3.54
CA SER A 241 10.72 -15.47 2.90
C SER A 241 11.07 -14.27 2.04
N GLY A 242 12.36 -13.93 1.97
CA GLY A 242 12.86 -12.84 1.15
C GLY A 242 14.26 -13.11 0.67
N ALA A 243 14.55 -12.62 -0.54
CA ALA A 243 15.86 -12.67 -1.15
C ALA A 243 16.09 -11.47 -2.05
N SER A 244 17.36 -11.23 -2.35
CA SER A 244 17.82 -10.13 -3.18
C SER A 244 19.00 -10.62 -4.02
N ASP A 245 19.02 -10.24 -5.30
CA ASP A 245 20.04 -10.63 -6.26
C ASP A 245 20.50 -9.39 -7.05
N PRO A 246 21.82 -9.23 -7.27
CA PRO A 246 22.33 -8.09 -8.05
C PRO A 246 21.86 -8.10 -9.50
N GLY A 247 21.41 -9.25 -10.03
CA GLY A 247 21.17 -9.43 -11.45
C GLY A 247 22.44 -9.68 -12.24
N PRO A 248 22.32 -10.21 -13.47
CA PRO A 248 23.47 -10.61 -14.29
C PRO A 248 24.31 -9.44 -14.84
N LEU A 249 23.76 -8.23 -14.90
CA LEU A 249 24.40 -7.07 -15.55
C LEU A 249 24.94 -6.02 -14.59
N ARG A 250 24.57 -6.05 -13.30
CA ARG A 250 25.10 -5.12 -12.28
C ARG A 250 26.33 -5.70 -11.59
N SER A 251 27.23 -4.82 -11.16
CA SER A 251 28.45 -5.21 -10.42
C SER A 251 28.25 -5.32 -8.91
N HIS A 252 27.16 -4.77 -8.39
CA HIS A 252 26.82 -4.75 -6.97
C HIS A 252 25.30 -4.66 -6.81
N ASN A 253 24.83 -4.97 -5.60
CA ASN A 253 23.42 -4.93 -5.24
C ASN A 253 23.14 -3.68 -4.38
N GLU A 254 22.32 -2.77 -4.91
CA GLU A 254 21.88 -1.56 -4.23
C GLU A 254 20.59 -1.79 -3.42
N ASP A 255 19.93 -2.93 -3.62
CA ASP A 255 18.74 -3.30 -2.87
C ASP A 255 19.08 -3.88 -1.49
N ALA A 256 18.12 -3.75 -0.57
CA ALA A 256 18.09 -4.46 0.70
C ALA A 256 16.67 -4.92 1.02
N CYS A 257 16.53 -6.09 1.63
CA CYS A 257 15.24 -6.60 2.08
C CYS A 257 15.31 -7.24 3.47
N TYR A 258 14.15 -7.42 4.10
CA TYR A 258 13.99 -8.10 5.38
C TYR A 258 12.67 -8.89 5.41
N PRO A 259 12.68 -10.12 5.93
CA PRO A 259 13.85 -10.90 6.34
C PRO A 259 14.60 -11.46 5.12
N THR A 260 15.91 -11.66 5.27
CA THR A 260 16.70 -12.55 4.40
C THR A 260 16.74 -13.96 5.00
N LEU A 261 17.24 -14.95 4.25
CA LEU A 261 17.49 -16.30 4.78
C LEU A 261 18.40 -16.28 6.02
N ASP A 262 19.37 -15.36 6.08
CA ASP A 262 20.24 -15.20 7.26
C ASP A 262 19.46 -14.69 8.49
N ASP A 263 18.56 -13.72 8.30
CA ASP A 263 17.70 -13.22 9.38
C ASP A 263 16.79 -14.32 9.96
N LEU A 264 16.25 -15.18 9.09
CA LEU A 264 15.39 -16.30 9.49
C LEU A 264 16.15 -17.33 10.37
N ASN A 265 17.46 -17.50 10.12
CA ASN A 265 18.34 -18.35 10.92
C ASN A 265 18.67 -17.74 12.30
N HIS A 266 18.51 -16.43 12.46
CA HIS A 266 18.79 -15.68 13.69
C HIS A 266 17.52 -15.29 14.48
N ARG A 267 16.88 -16.29 15.11
CA ARG A 267 15.58 -16.17 15.82
C ARG A 267 15.46 -15.02 16.85
N ASP A 268 16.54 -14.56 17.47
CA ASP A 268 16.51 -13.46 18.45
C ASP A 268 16.30 -12.06 17.81
N ARG A 269 16.58 -11.95 16.50
CA ARG A 269 16.46 -10.73 15.70
C ARG A 269 15.24 -10.72 14.78
N TYR A 270 14.65 -11.89 14.52
CA TYR A 270 13.54 -12.06 13.60
C TYR A 270 12.20 -11.56 14.15
N ILE A 271 11.52 -10.71 13.39
CA ILE A 271 10.15 -10.24 13.60
C ILE A 271 9.30 -10.98 12.57
N ARG A 272 8.52 -11.97 13.03
CA ARG A 272 7.81 -12.95 12.18
C ARG A 272 6.80 -12.37 11.21
N ASP A 273 6.42 -11.12 11.44
CA ASP A 273 5.23 -10.51 10.87
C ASP A 273 5.57 -9.25 10.06
N LEU A 274 6.87 -9.01 9.80
CA LEU A 274 7.40 -7.81 9.15
C LEU A 274 8.16 -8.16 7.88
N ALA A 275 7.77 -7.54 6.78
CA ALA A 275 8.43 -7.57 5.48
C ALA A 275 8.84 -6.15 5.09
N ILE A 276 10.08 -5.95 4.66
CA ILE A 276 10.61 -4.66 4.20
C ILE A 276 11.42 -4.91 2.94
N LEU A 277 11.30 -4.01 1.97
CA LEU A 277 12.16 -3.93 0.81
C LEU A 277 12.49 -2.47 0.52
N CYS A 278 13.75 -2.21 0.24
CA CYS A 278 14.33 -0.91 -0.05
C CYS A 278 15.24 -1.05 -1.26
N ASP A 279 14.95 -0.31 -2.32
CA ASP A 279 15.74 -0.25 -3.54
C ASP A 279 16.61 1.01 -3.52
N GLY A 280 17.92 0.87 -3.66
CA GLY A 280 18.85 1.99 -3.64
C GLY A 280 18.75 2.80 -4.92
N VAL A 281 18.47 4.11 -4.82
CA VAL A 281 18.20 4.94 -6.00
C VAL A 281 19.39 4.95 -6.96
N GLY A 282 19.21 4.33 -8.13
CA GLY A 282 20.23 4.26 -9.18
C GLY A 282 20.68 5.64 -9.68
N GLY A 283 21.98 5.77 -9.99
CA GLY A 283 22.58 7.03 -10.42
C GLY A 283 22.87 8.02 -9.28
N HIS A 284 22.66 7.60 -8.04
CA HIS A 284 23.16 8.27 -6.85
C HIS A 284 24.25 7.42 -6.18
N ASP A 285 25.31 8.05 -5.68
CA ASP A 285 26.37 7.31 -4.98
C ASP A 285 25.83 6.74 -3.66
N GLY A 286 26.06 5.46 -3.35
CA GLY A 286 25.77 4.86 -2.04
C GLY A 286 24.32 4.42 -1.83
N GLY A 287 23.61 4.02 -2.89
CA GLY A 287 22.26 3.46 -2.79
C GLY A 287 22.18 2.25 -1.85
N GLU A 288 23.17 1.37 -1.89
CA GLU A 288 23.32 0.21 -1.01
C GLU A 288 23.46 0.59 0.46
N VAL A 289 24.11 1.73 0.76
CA VAL A 289 24.23 2.23 2.14
C VAL A 289 22.88 2.78 2.61
N ALA A 290 22.15 3.48 1.75
CA ALA A 290 20.83 3.99 2.07
C ALA A 290 19.82 2.87 2.33
N SER A 291 19.73 1.88 1.44
CA SER A 291 18.79 0.75 1.55
C SER A 291 19.04 -0.07 2.81
N GLN A 292 20.30 -0.44 3.08
CA GLN A 292 20.67 -1.17 4.31
C GLN A 292 20.39 -0.35 5.59
N THR A 293 20.68 0.96 5.56
CA THR A 293 20.41 1.85 6.69
C THR A 293 18.91 1.99 6.95
N ALA A 294 18.09 2.06 5.89
CA ALA A 294 16.64 2.09 5.99
C ALA A 294 16.10 0.81 6.63
N VAL A 295 16.42 -0.36 6.08
CA VAL A 295 15.96 -1.67 6.59
C VAL A 295 16.32 -1.83 8.07
N ARG A 296 17.57 -1.53 8.44
CA ARG A 296 18.04 -1.62 9.83
C ARG A 296 17.27 -0.69 10.76
N THR A 297 17.09 0.57 10.36
CA THR A 297 16.43 1.58 11.20
C THR A 297 14.95 1.24 11.37
N LEU A 298 14.26 0.91 10.28
CA LEU A 298 12.84 0.54 10.28
C LEU A 298 12.59 -0.69 11.16
N THR A 299 13.40 -1.74 11.02
CA THR A 299 13.29 -2.97 11.83
C THR A 299 13.38 -2.66 13.33
N LEU A 300 14.36 -1.85 13.75
CA LEU A 300 14.53 -1.46 15.15
C LEU A 300 13.34 -0.63 15.68
N GLN A 301 12.89 0.35 14.91
CA GLN A 301 11.81 1.24 15.30
C GLN A 301 10.45 0.52 15.36
N VAL A 302 10.15 -0.35 14.38
CA VAL A 302 8.93 -1.18 14.37
C VAL A 302 8.96 -2.15 15.55
N ARG A 303 10.11 -2.77 15.87
CA ARG A 303 10.25 -3.63 17.06
C ARG A 303 9.94 -2.89 18.35
N GLN A 304 10.39 -1.65 18.47
CA GLN A 304 10.12 -0.82 19.63
C GLN A 304 8.63 -0.48 19.75
N LEU A 305 7.99 -0.08 18.64
CA LEU A 305 6.55 0.17 18.60
C LEU A 305 5.76 -1.09 18.97
N TRP A 306 6.09 -2.23 18.39
CA TRP A 306 5.47 -3.51 18.71
C TRP A 306 5.57 -3.86 20.19
N THR A 307 6.76 -3.70 20.78
CA THR A 307 6.99 -3.96 22.21
C THR A 307 6.12 -3.05 23.08
N SER A 308 5.96 -1.78 22.71
CA SER A 308 5.08 -0.83 23.40
C SER A 308 3.60 -1.25 23.30
N ILE A 309 3.14 -1.66 22.12
CA ILE A 309 1.76 -2.12 21.89
C ILE A 309 1.45 -3.36 22.72
N GLN A 310 2.38 -4.32 22.79
CA GLN A 310 2.20 -5.55 23.59
C GLN A 310 2.16 -5.30 25.11
N GLN A 311 2.80 -4.24 25.58
CA GLN A 311 2.76 -3.84 26.99
C GLN A 311 1.48 -3.07 27.33
N ASP A 312 0.90 -2.38 26.36
CA ASP A 312 -0.39 -1.73 26.52
C ASP A 312 -1.54 -2.76 26.55
N ARG A 313 -2.58 -2.46 27.33
CA ARG A 313 -3.80 -3.26 27.41
C ARG A 313 -4.88 -2.75 26.47
N GLN A 314 -4.70 -1.59 25.85
CA GLN A 314 -5.65 -0.97 24.92
C GLN A 314 -5.25 -1.22 23.47
N LEU A 315 -6.26 -1.39 22.61
CA LEU A 315 -6.06 -1.43 21.16
C LEU A 315 -5.65 -0.05 20.67
N LEU A 316 -4.55 0.02 19.94
CA LEU A 316 -4.11 1.25 19.31
C LEU A 316 -5.03 1.54 18.12
N PRO A 317 -5.67 2.72 18.07
CA PRO A 317 -6.54 3.07 16.96
C PRO A 317 -5.78 3.10 15.62
N PRO A 318 -6.39 2.68 14.50
CA PRO A 318 -5.71 2.62 13.21
C PRO A 318 -5.07 3.93 12.75
N LYS A 319 -5.69 5.07 13.05
CA LYS A 319 -5.12 6.39 12.77
C LYS A 319 -3.79 6.61 13.49
N LEU A 320 -3.72 6.26 14.78
CA LEU A 320 -2.50 6.43 15.57
C LEU A 320 -1.40 5.47 15.10
N VAL A 321 -1.73 4.23 14.72
CA VAL A 321 -0.75 3.31 14.12
C VAL A 321 -0.12 3.92 12.86
N ARG A 322 -0.94 4.49 11.96
CA ARG A 322 -0.45 5.17 10.74
C ARG A 322 0.46 6.35 11.07
N GLU A 323 0.09 7.17 12.06
CA GLU A 323 0.90 8.30 12.51
C GLU A 323 2.26 7.85 13.09
N GLN A 324 2.28 6.75 13.86
CA GLN A 324 3.52 6.17 14.37
C GLN A 324 4.40 5.62 13.25
N LEU A 325 3.82 4.88 12.29
CA LEU A 325 4.55 4.40 11.12
C LEU A 325 5.15 5.55 10.29
N ALA A 326 4.38 6.62 10.07
CA ALA A 326 4.90 7.83 9.41
C ALA A 326 6.08 8.45 10.17
N ALA A 327 6.01 8.51 11.51
CA ALA A 327 7.11 9.00 12.32
C ALA A 327 8.35 8.09 12.23
N ILE A 328 8.17 6.77 12.22
CA ILE A 328 9.25 5.79 12.03
C ILE A 328 9.94 5.98 10.68
N VAL A 329 9.17 6.18 9.61
CA VAL A 329 9.72 6.48 8.28
C VAL A 329 10.54 7.77 8.28
N ARG A 330 10.06 8.82 8.96
CA ARG A 330 10.81 10.09 9.10
C ARG A 330 12.14 9.90 9.85
N VAL A 331 12.18 9.01 10.85
CA VAL A 331 13.43 8.65 11.55
C VAL A 331 14.41 7.97 10.60
N ALA A 332 13.95 7.02 9.78
CA ALA A 332 14.79 6.37 8.77
C ALA A 332 15.33 7.38 7.76
N ASN A 333 14.47 8.28 7.24
CA ASN A 333 14.88 9.37 6.36
C ASN A 333 15.97 10.25 6.99
N ASN A 334 15.75 10.70 8.22
CA ASN A 334 16.67 11.61 8.90
C ASN A 334 18.01 10.96 9.20
N THR A 335 18.03 9.64 9.41
CA THR A 335 19.28 8.89 9.59
C THR A 335 20.13 8.93 8.32
N ILE A 336 19.51 8.66 7.15
CA ILE A 336 20.20 8.69 5.86
C ILE A 336 20.56 10.13 5.47
N ALA A 337 19.65 11.08 5.65
CA ALA A 337 19.86 12.50 5.35
C ALA A 337 21.00 13.10 6.20
N HIS A 338 21.07 12.76 7.49
CA HIS A 338 22.17 13.18 8.36
C HIS A 338 23.51 12.62 7.91
N GLN A 339 23.55 11.38 7.43
CA GLN A 339 24.77 10.80 6.86
C GLN A 339 25.17 11.51 5.57
N ASN A 340 24.20 11.83 4.70
CA ASN A 340 24.45 12.65 3.51
C ASN A 340 25.05 14.01 3.87
N ASP A 341 24.49 14.69 4.87
CA ASP A 341 24.93 16.03 5.28
C ASP A 341 26.31 16.00 5.94
N SER A 342 26.58 15.00 6.80
CA SER A 342 27.89 14.86 7.46
C SER A 342 29.02 14.53 6.50
N GLN A 343 28.70 13.91 5.36
CA GLN A 343 29.63 13.64 4.27
C GLN A 343 29.61 14.72 3.18
N GLU A 344 28.92 15.84 3.42
CA GLU A 344 28.79 16.98 2.49
C GLU A 344 28.26 16.61 1.09
N ARG A 345 27.46 15.54 1.00
CA ARG A 345 26.90 15.04 -0.26
C ARG A 345 25.81 15.97 -0.80
N GLN A 346 25.91 16.29 -2.09
CA GLN A 346 24.97 17.19 -2.77
C GLN A 346 24.39 16.57 -4.04
N ALA A 347 23.17 16.97 -4.39
CA ALA A 347 22.47 16.54 -5.59
C ALA A 347 22.54 14.99 -5.78
N ARG A 348 23.10 14.53 -6.89
CA ARG A 348 23.25 13.09 -7.21
C ARG A 348 24.23 12.34 -6.30
N GLN A 349 25.04 13.03 -5.49
CA GLN A 349 25.89 12.34 -4.52
C GLN A 349 25.12 11.95 -3.26
N ARG A 350 23.91 12.48 -3.03
CA ARG A 350 23.11 12.13 -1.85
C ARG A 350 22.58 10.71 -2.02
N MET A 351 22.91 9.83 -1.09
CA MET A 351 22.34 8.48 -1.02
C MET A 351 20.83 8.58 -0.84
N GLY A 352 20.09 7.68 -1.50
CA GLY A 352 18.66 7.57 -1.31
C GLY A 352 18.16 6.17 -1.60
N THR A 353 16.96 5.85 -1.13
CA THR A 353 16.34 4.54 -1.33
C THR A 353 14.82 4.63 -1.31
N THR A 354 14.15 3.71 -2.01
CA THR A 354 12.71 3.49 -1.90
C THR A 354 12.37 2.81 -0.55
N LEU A 355 11.08 2.63 -0.29
CA LEU A 355 10.59 1.82 0.80
C LEU A 355 9.24 1.21 0.41
N VAL A 356 9.15 -0.10 0.46
CA VAL A 356 7.89 -0.80 0.61
C VAL A 356 7.96 -1.70 1.85
N LEU A 357 6.98 -1.57 2.75
CA LEU A 357 6.94 -2.29 4.02
C LEU A 357 5.55 -2.86 4.26
N GLY A 358 5.47 -4.15 4.57
CA GLY A 358 4.28 -4.86 5.02
C GLY A 358 4.46 -5.32 6.45
N TRP A 359 3.56 -4.92 7.35
CA TRP A 359 3.58 -5.34 8.76
C TRP A 359 2.23 -5.87 9.20
N GLN A 360 2.17 -7.17 9.52
CA GLN A 360 1.02 -7.76 10.17
C GLN A 360 1.04 -7.40 11.67
N LEU A 361 0.16 -6.48 12.05
CA LEU A 361 0.01 -6.04 13.44
C LEU A 361 -1.02 -6.92 14.15
N GLY A 362 -0.56 -7.87 14.95
CA GLY A 362 -1.42 -8.75 15.75
C GLY A 362 -1.80 -8.17 17.11
N GLN A 363 -2.71 -7.20 17.17
CA GLN A 363 -3.17 -6.67 18.47
C GLN A 363 -4.07 -7.69 19.19
N SER A 364 -3.94 -7.78 20.51
CA SER A 364 -4.84 -8.61 21.31
C SER A 364 -6.19 -7.93 21.51
N LEU A 365 -7.26 -8.52 20.97
CA LEU A 365 -8.63 -8.07 21.21
C LEU A 365 -9.06 -8.49 22.62
N ARG A 366 -9.55 -7.53 23.41
CA ARG A 366 -9.88 -7.70 24.82
C ARG A 366 -11.28 -7.19 25.13
N ASN A 367 -11.96 -7.82 26.08
CA ASN A 367 -13.20 -7.34 26.69
C ASN A 367 -13.10 -7.40 28.23
N ASP A 368 -14.20 -7.10 28.93
CA ASP A 368 -14.26 -7.12 30.40
C ASP A 368 -13.84 -8.48 31.03
N ALA A 369 -13.91 -9.57 30.25
CA ALA A 369 -13.53 -10.92 30.69
C ALA A 369 -12.07 -11.29 30.36
N GLY A 370 -11.32 -10.44 29.66
CA GLY A 370 -9.91 -10.66 29.33
C GLY A 370 -9.59 -10.65 27.83
N VAL A 371 -8.55 -11.38 27.42
CA VAL A 371 -8.20 -11.53 25.98
C VAL A 371 -9.23 -12.43 25.33
N VAL A 372 -9.95 -11.89 24.34
CA VAL A 372 -10.93 -12.63 23.53
C VAL A 372 -10.23 -13.27 22.35
N ARG A 373 -9.29 -12.55 21.70
CA ARG A 373 -8.46 -13.03 20.59
C ARG A 373 -7.06 -12.47 20.69
N ALA A 374 -6.07 -13.26 20.29
CA ALA A 374 -4.66 -12.88 20.41
C ALA A 374 -4.17 -11.95 19.28
N ASN A 375 -4.84 -11.94 18.13
CA ASN A 375 -4.42 -11.24 16.92
C ASN A 375 -5.63 -10.52 16.28
N SER A 376 -5.42 -9.31 15.75
CA SER A 376 -6.43 -8.48 15.08
C SER A 376 -6.42 -8.59 13.55
N HIS A 377 -5.50 -9.36 12.97
CA HIS A 377 -5.36 -9.62 11.53
C HIS A 377 -5.13 -8.36 10.68
N GLU A 378 -4.62 -7.30 11.29
CA GLU A 378 -4.35 -6.05 10.59
C GLU A 378 -3.05 -6.17 9.80
N LEU A 379 -3.06 -5.70 8.56
CA LEU A 379 -1.89 -5.57 7.72
C LEU A 379 -1.70 -4.10 7.35
N TYR A 380 -0.56 -3.52 7.74
CA TYR A 380 -0.19 -2.17 7.36
C TYR A 380 0.81 -2.20 6.22
N LEU A 381 0.53 -1.44 5.18
CA LEU A 381 1.43 -1.22 4.05
C LEU A 381 1.95 0.22 4.08
N VAL A 382 3.25 0.38 3.94
CA VAL A 382 3.92 1.69 3.80
C VAL A 382 4.67 1.71 2.48
N ASN A 383 4.48 2.75 1.67
CA ASN A 383 5.16 2.93 0.38
C ASN A 383 5.77 4.32 0.23
N ILE A 384 7.01 4.39 -0.27
CA ILE A 384 7.70 5.56 -0.81
C ILE A 384 8.53 5.08 -2.01
N GLY A 385 8.30 5.70 -3.17
CA GLY A 385 8.99 5.32 -4.41
C GLY A 385 8.16 4.39 -5.28
N ASP A 386 8.83 3.63 -6.13
CA ASP A 386 8.26 2.78 -7.19
C ASP A 386 8.42 1.28 -6.94
N SER A 387 9.07 0.86 -5.86
CA SER A 387 8.94 -0.52 -5.38
C SER A 387 7.47 -0.83 -5.06
N ARG A 388 7.03 -2.06 -5.31
CA ARG A 388 5.60 -2.40 -5.32
C ARG A 388 5.22 -3.46 -4.31
N ALA A 389 3.95 -3.42 -3.92
CA ALA A 389 3.30 -4.44 -3.10
C ALA A 389 2.08 -5.01 -3.81
N TYR A 390 1.91 -6.32 -3.76
CA TYR A 390 0.81 -7.05 -4.38
C TYR A 390 0.14 -8.00 -3.39
N TRP A 391 -1.18 -8.13 -3.49
CA TRP A 391 -1.94 -9.22 -2.88
C TRP A 391 -2.27 -10.28 -3.92
N LEU A 392 -1.76 -11.49 -3.73
CA LEU A 392 -1.93 -12.62 -4.64
C LEU A 392 -2.82 -13.69 -3.99
N THR A 393 -3.81 -14.16 -4.73
CA THR A 393 -4.63 -15.34 -4.40
C THR A 393 -4.58 -16.30 -5.57
N PRO A 394 -5.25 -17.48 -5.54
CA PRO A 394 -5.34 -18.33 -6.71
C PRO A 394 -6.20 -17.74 -7.83
N HIS A 395 -6.92 -16.64 -7.57
CA HIS A 395 -7.93 -16.09 -8.46
C HIS A 395 -7.66 -14.65 -8.91
N TYR A 396 -6.79 -13.91 -8.23
CA TYR A 396 -6.44 -12.55 -8.61
C TYR A 396 -5.09 -12.09 -8.08
N CYS A 397 -4.55 -11.07 -8.77
CA CYS A 397 -3.42 -10.26 -8.36
C CYS A 397 -3.88 -8.80 -8.27
N GLN A 398 -3.59 -8.15 -7.15
CA GLN A 398 -3.95 -6.75 -6.91
C GLN A 398 -2.70 -5.98 -6.47
N GLN A 399 -2.27 -5.00 -7.27
CA GLN A 399 -1.28 -4.02 -6.83
C GLN A 399 -1.90 -3.15 -5.73
N LEU A 400 -1.28 -3.15 -4.55
CA LEU A 400 -1.72 -2.39 -3.38
C LEU A 400 -1.04 -1.01 -3.33
N SER A 401 0.23 -0.95 -3.74
CA SER A 401 0.99 0.30 -3.78
C SER A 401 0.61 1.18 -4.97
N VAL A 402 0.98 2.46 -4.89
CA VAL A 402 0.95 3.41 -6.01
C VAL A 402 2.31 4.06 -6.05
N ASP A 403 2.93 4.02 -7.23
CA ASP A 403 4.31 4.47 -7.44
C ASP A 403 4.40 5.98 -7.26
N ASP A 404 5.48 6.44 -6.65
CA ASP A 404 5.79 7.86 -6.50
C ASP A 404 6.67 8.37 -7.64
N ASP A 405 6.16 8.31 -8.86
CA ASP A 405 6.84 8.74 -10.09
C ASP A 405 6.28 10.05 -10.67
N VAL A 406 6.97 10.63 -11.66
CA VAL A 406 6.53 11.87 -12.33
C VAL A 406 5.20 11.66 -13.04
N ALA A 407 4.97 10.51 -13.67
CA ALA A 407 3.73 10.24 -14.39
C ALA A 407 2.51 10.33 -13.48
N HIS A 408 2.53 9.63 -12.34
CA HIS A 408 1.49 9.67 -11.31
C HIS A 408 1.32 11.07 -10.74
N ARG A 409 2.39 11.83 -10.50
CA ARG A 409 2.30 13.20 -10.00
C ARG A 409 1.62 14.15 -11.01
N GLU A 410 1.98 14.09 -12.29
CA GLU A 410 1.36 14.96 -13.29
C GLU A 410 -0.13 14.62 -13.48
N VAL A 411 -0.50 13.34 -13.36
CA VAL A 411 -1.90 12.90 -13.32
C VAL A 411 -2.60 13.42 -12.07
N GLU A 412 -2.04 13.22 -10.88
CA GLU A 412 -2.62 13.66 -9.61
C GLU A 412 -2.89 15.18 -9.59
N PHE A 413 -2.00 15.96 -10.22
CA PHE A 413 -2.17 17.41 -10.37
C PHE A 413 -3.14 17.83 -11.50
N GLY A 414 -3.74 16.87 -12.20
CA GLY A 414 -4.69 17.13 -13.29
C GLY A 414 -4.05 17.78 -14.50
N ARG A 415 -2.77 17.48 -14.78
CA ARG A 415 -1.99 18.08 -15.88
C ARG A 415 -1.86 17.17 -17.10
N SER A 416 -2.05 15.87 -16.95
CA SER A 416 -1.97 14.89 -18.03
C SER A 416 -2.78 13.64 -17.70
N PHE A 417 -3.13 12.86 -18.71
CA PHE A 417 -3.69 11.51 -18.53
C PHE A 417 -2.55 10.50 -18.32
N TYR A 418 -2.79 9.38 -17.63
CA TYR A 418 -1.69 8.49 -17.23
C TYR A 418 -0.92 7.88 -18.41
N ARG A 419 -1.65 7.34 -19.39
CA ARG A 419 -1.04 6.79 -20.62
C ARG A 419 -0.28 7.84 -21.45
N GLU A 420 -0.65 9.11 -21.32
CA GLU A 420 0.06 10.24 -21.94
C GLU A 420 1.32 10.59 -21.13
N ALA A 421 1.18 10.69 -19.81
CA ALA A 421 2.26 11.01 -18.89
C ALA A 421 3.38 9.95 -18.91
N GLN A 422 3.05 8.68 -19.13
CA GLN A 422 4.00 7.58 -19.31
C GLN A 422 4.93 7.75 -20.53
N GLN A 423 4.57 8.57 -21.51
CA GLN A 423 5.40 8.80 -22.71
C GLN A 423 6.49 9.84 -22.48
N ARG A 424 6.50 10.49 -21.32
CA ARG A 424 7.53 11.46 -20.97
C ARG A 424 8.86 10.75 -20.73
N LEU A 425 9.95 11.40 -21.13
CA LEU A 425 11.31 10.89 -20.87
C LEU A 425 11.62 10.74 -19.38
N ASP A 426 10.98 11.55 -18.54
CA ASP A 426 11.15 11.56 -17.08
C ASP A 426 10.00 10.86 -16.35
N ALA A 427 9.13 10.10 -17.05
CA ALA A 427 7.91 9.53 -16.48
C ALA A 427 8.16 8.68 -15.22
N GLY A 428 9.15 7.79 -15.28
CA GLY A 428 9.54 6.92 -14.17
C GLY A 428 10.45 7.58 -13.13
N ALA A 429 10.78 8.87 -13.27
CA ALA A 429 11.66 9.51 -12.29
C ALA A 429 10.95 9.63 -10.93
N LEU A 430 11.62 9.17 -9.88
CA LEU A 430 11.10 9.24 -8.52
C LEU A 430 10.81 10.68 -8.07
N THR A 431 9.63 10.90 -7.51
CA THR A 431 9.19 12.17 -6.95
C THR A 431 9.49 12.29 -5.46
N GLN A 432 9.68 11.16 -4.77
CA GLN A 432 10.19 11.08 -3.41
C GLN A 432 10.94 9.77 -3.17
N ALA A 433 11.97 9.83 -2.34
CA ALA A 433 12.78 8.70 -1.87
C ALA A 433 13.37 9.07 -0.50
N LEU A 434 13.64 8.08 0.35
CA LEU A 434 14.27 8.28 1.65
C LEU A 434 15.69 8.85 1.50
N GLY A 435 16.11 9.72 2.42
CA GLY A 435 17.45 10.30 2.49
C GLY A 435 17.72 11.50 1.57
N THR A 436 16.89 11.68 0.54
CA THR A 436 17.10 12.70 -0.50
C THR A 436 16.72 14.12 -0.07
N ARG A 437 15.81 14.27 0.89
CA ARG A 437 15.26 15.55 1.36
C ARG A 437 14.93 15.53 2.85
N ASP A 438 14.57 16.70 3.40
CA ASP A 438 14.09 16.78 4.78
C ASP A 438 12.80 15.96 4.96
N SER A 439 12.69 15.28 6.11
CA SER A 439 11.56 14.46 6.51
C SER A 439 10.21 15.18 6.53
N GLU A 440 10.20 16.51 6.65
CA GLU A 440 8.95 17.30 6.60
C GLU A 440 8.31 17.29 5.21
N PHE A 441 9.09 17.05 4.15
CA PHE A 441 8.62 16.99 2.77
C PHE A 441 8.31 15.57 2.28
N LEU A 442 8.51 14.56 3.13
CA LEU A 442 8.11 13.18 2.82
C LEU A 442 6.63 12.97 3.13
N GLN A 443 5.94 12.33 2.18
CA GLN A 443 4.53 11.96 2.29
C GLN A 443 4.40 10.46 2.05
N PRO A 444 4.72 9.60 3.03
CA PRO A 444 4.57 8.16 2.90
C PRO A 444 3.11 7.78 2.67
N SER A 445 2.84 6.91 1.69
CA SER A 445 1.54 6.27 1.55
C SER A 445 1.41 5.18 2.61
N ILE A 446 0.42 5.28 3.49
CA ILE A 446 0.19 4.28 4.55
C ILE A 446 -1.24 3.77 4.48
N GLN A 447 -1.38 2.52 4.05
CA GLN A 447 -2.65 1.82 3.90
C GLN A 447 -2.81 0.73 4.95
N ARG A 448 -4.06 0.36 5.21
CA ARG A 448 -4.41 -0.71 6.14
C ARG A 448 -5.38 -1.67 5.48
N PHE A 449 -5.08 -2.95 5.62
CA PHE A 449 -5.88 -4.07 5.18
C PHE A 449 -6.21 -5.00 6.35
N VAL A 450 -7.21 -5.86 6.16
CA VAL A 450 -7.58 -6.90 7.13
C VAL A 450 -7.45 -8.26 6.44
N ILE A 451 -6.63 -9.13 7.01
CA ILE A 451 -6.40 -10.48 6.49
C ILE A 451 -7.59 -11.36 6.88
N GLU A 452 -8.49 -11.56 5.93
CA GLU A 452 -9.72 -12.37 6.10
C GLU A 452 -9.76 -13.64 5.25
N GLU A 453 -8.79 -13.79 4.34
CA GLU A 453 -8.65 -14.92 3.42
C GLU A 453 -7.19 -15.35 3.27
N ASP A 454 -6.98 -16.55 2.72
CA ASP A 454 -5.64 -17.04 2.39
C ASP A 454 -5.10 -16.25 1.20
N GLY A 455 -3.84 -15.82 1.28
CA GLY A 455 -3.20 -15.07 0.22
C GLY A 455 -1.75 -14.79 0.51
N ILE A 456 -1.08 -14.16 -0.44
CA ILE A 456 0.34 -13.83 -0.36
C ILE A 456 0.49 -12.33 -0.55
N LEU A 457 1.11 -11.67 0.41
CA LEU A 457 1.65 -10.35 0.22
C LEU A 457 3.04 -10.48 -0.44
N LEU A 458 3.19 -9.99 -1.66
CA LEU A 458 4.44 -9.92 -2.39
C LEU A 458 4.93 -8.48 -2.40
N LEU A 459 6.15 -8.25 -1.90
CA LEU A 459 6.89 -6.99 -2.05
C LEU A 459 8.01 -7.21 -3.07
N CYS A 460 8.22 -6.27 -3.97
CA CYS A 460 9.30 -6.37 -4.97
C CYS A 460 9.84 -5.01 -5.41
N SER A 461 11.10 -4.97 -5.85
CA SER A 461 11.69 -3.81 -6.55
C SER A 461 11.17 -3.69 -7.99
N ASP A 462 11.55 -2.60 -8.66
CA ASP A 462 11.25 -2.38 -10.08
C ASP A 462 11.90 -3.46 -10.98
N GLY A 463 13.06 -4.01 -10.58
CA GLY A 463 13.72 -5.13 -11.25
C GLY A 463 12.81 -6.33 -11.52
N LEU A 464 11.84 -6.61 -10.64
CA LEU A 464 10.77 -7.57 -10.94
C LEU A 464 9.54 -6.92 -11.56
N SER A 465 9.05 -5.81 -11.00
CA SER A 465 7.70 -5.33 -11.30
C SER A 465 7.55 -4.57 -12.62
N ASP A 466 8.66 -4.08 -13.19
CA ASP A 466 8.67 -3.41 -14.48
C ASP A 466 8.09 -4.30 -15.58
N GLN A 467 7.41 -3.66 -16.53
CA GLN A 467 6.70 -4.34 -17.61
C GLN A 467 5.58 -5.30 -17.13
N ASP A 468 5.06 -5.10 -15.92
CA ASP A 468 3.91 -5.83 -15.36
C ASP A 468 4.15 -7.35 -15.27
N TRP A 469 5.41 -7.78 -15.01
CA TRP A 469 5.75 -9.21 -14.95
C TRP A 469 5.03 -9.95 -13.83
N VAL A 470 4.73 -9.29 -12.71
CA VAL A 470 3.97 -9.87 -11.61
C VAL A 470 2.55 -10.19 -12.06
N GLU A 471 1.86 -9.24 -12.68
CA GLU A 471 0.50 -9.38 -13.20
C GLU A 471 0.41 -10.43 -14.32
N LYS A 472 1.45 -10.53 -15.15
CA LYS A 472 1.56 -11.53 -16.23
C LYS A 472 1.79 -12.96 -15.72
N SER A 473 2.39 -13.12 -14.54
CA SER A 473 2.97 -14.40 -14.13
C SER A 473 2.40 -14.98 -12.83
N TRP A 474 1.63 -14.20 -12.05
CA TRP A 474 1.17 -14.62 -10.71
C TRP A 474 0.39 -15.95 -10.72
N GLN A 475 -0.37 -16.24 -11.79
CA GLN A 475 -1.18 -17.46 -11.92
C GLN A 475 -0.33 -18.74 -11.91
N GLN A 476 0.95 -18.63 -12.25
CA GLN A 476 1.88 -19.75 -12.25
C GLN A 476 2.44 -20.03 -10.84
N VAL A 477 2.44 -19.01 -9.96
CA VAL A 477 3.10 -19.08 -8.65
C VAL A 477 2.11 -19.16 -7.49
N ALA A 478 1.16 -18.23 -7.39
CA ALA A 478 0.31 -18.11 -6.20
C ALA A 478 -0.53 -19.38 -5.92
N PRO A 479 -1.17 -20.03 -6.92
CA PRO A 479 -1.88 -21.29 -6.68
C PRO A 479 -0.97 -22.40 -6.13
N ALA A 480 0.24 -22.55 -6.66
CA ALA A 480 1.18 -23.61 -6.25
C ALA A 480 1.64 -23.44 -4.79
N VAL A 481 1.98 -22.21 -4.40
CA VAL A 481 2.36 -21.89 -3.01
C VAL A 481 1.20 -22.11 -2.04
N LEU A 482 -0.01 -21.64 -2.41
CA LEU A 482 -1.18 -21.76 -1.56
C LEU A 482 -1.65 -23.22 -1.40
N ALA A 483 -1.54 -24.03 -2.46
CA ALA A 483 -1.80 -25.47 -2.43
C ALA A 483 -0.73 -26.27 -1.64
N GLY A 484 0.46 -25.70 -1.44
CA GLY A 484 1.59 -26.37 -0.80
C GLY A 484 2.39 -27.27 -1.75
N ASP A 485 2.25 -27.09 -3.07
CA ASP A 485 3.03 -27.78 -4.09
C ASP A 485 4.45 -27.21 -4.25
N CYS A 486 4.66 -26.01 -3.72
CA CYS A 486 5.89 -25.23 -3.75
C CYS A 486 6.06 -24.51 -2.40
N THR A 487 7.29 -24.46 -1.87
CA THR A 487 7.57 -23.70 -0.64
C THR A 487 7.69 -22.20 -0.93
N LEU A 488 7.63 -21.38 0.12
CA LEU A 488 7.74 -19.94 -0.05
C LEU A 488 9.13 -19.52 -0.57
N ASP A 489 10.19 -20.18 -0.09
CA ASP A 489 11.57 -19.96 -0.55
C ASP A 489 11.73 -20.30 -2.04
N GLU A 490 11.15 -21.43 -2.47
CA GLU A 490 11.22 -21.85 -3.87
C GLU A 490 10.51 -20.86 -4.80
N ALA A 491 9.38 -20.30 -4.36
CA ALA A 491 8.66 -19.27 -5.09
C ALA A 491 9.40 -17.94 -5.16
N VAL A 492 10.05 -17.52 -4.07
CA VAL A 492 10.91 -16.32 -4.06
C VAL A 492 12.04 -16.46 -5.08
N GLN A 493 12.71 -17.62 -5.12
CA GLN A 493 13.78 -17.88 -6.10
C GLN A 493 13.25 -17.91 -7.54
N ALA A 494 12.06 -18.46 -7.77
CA ALA A 494 11.44 -18.46 -9.09
C ALA A 494 11.14 -17.03 -9.59
N TRP A 495 10.68 -16.13 -8.72
CA TRP A 495 10.49 -14.72 -9.06
C TRP A 495 11.80 -14.01 -9.38
N ILE A 496 12.87 -14.26 -8.62
CA ILE A 496 14.20 -13.71 -8.90
C ILE A 496 14.72 -14.21 -10.25
N GLN A 497 14.56 -15.51 -10.54
CA GLN A 497 14.99 -16.06 -11.82
C GLN A 497 14.23 -15.41 -12.98
N LEU A 498 12.91 -15.27 -12.89
CA LEU A 498 12.11 -14.58 -13.90
C LEU A 498 12.62 -13.16 -14.15
N ALA A 499 12.84 -12.40 -13.08
CA ALA A 499 13.35 -11.03 -13.18
C ALA A 499 14.74 -10.99 -13.82
N ASN A 500 15.66 -11.89 -13.44
CA ASN A 500 16.99 -11.96 -14.04
C ASN A 500 16.96 -12.32 -15.53
N GLU A 501 16.00 -13.14 -15.96
CA GLU A 501 15.81 -13.51 -17.37
C GLU A 501 15.17 -12.39 -18.20
N GLN A 502 14.20 -11.67 -17.65
CA GLN A 502 13.41 -10.68 -18.39
C GLN A 502 13.87 -9.22 -18.21
N ASN A 503 14.37 -8.89 -17.02
CA ASN A 503 14.74 -7.55 -16.55
C ASN A 503 16.15 -7.52 -15.91
N GLY A 504 17.04 -8.49 -16.23
CA GLY A 504 18.34 -8.66 -15.55
C GLY A 504 19.35 -7.50 -15.68
N HIS A 505 18.94 -6.35 -16.23
CA HIS A 505 19.70 -5.10 -16.19
C HIS A 505 19.67 -4.41 -14.82
N ASP A 506 18.73 -4.79 -13.95
CA ASP A 506 18.60 -4.21 -12.61
C ASP A 506 18.84 -5.21 -11.46
N ASN A 507 19.00 -4.65 -10.26
CA ASN A 507 18.91 -5.43 -9.03
C ASN A 507 17.47 -5.93 -8.85
N THR A 508 17.32 -7.12 -8.29
CA THR A 508 16.00 -7.69 -8.02
C THR A 508 15.90 -8.12 -6.58
N SER A 509 14.87 -7.63 -5.90
CA SER A 509 14.53 -8.05 -4.56
C SER A 509 13.07 -8.46 -4.47
N VAL A 510 12.82 -9.51 -3.69
CA VAL A 510 11.50 -10.10 -3.48
C VAL A 510 11.34 -10.49 -2.02
N VAL A 511 10.22 -10.10 -1.41
CA VAL A 511 9.79 -10.60 -0.10
C VAL A 511 8.35 -11.06 -0.19
N MET A 512 8.08 -12.32 0.16
CA MET A 512 6.75 -12.90 0.20
C MET A 512 6.35 -13.19 1.64
N MET A 513 5.14 -12.79 2.02
CA MET A 513 4.47 -13.15 3.27
C MET A 513 3.22 -13.95 2.93
N LEU A 514 3.25 -15.25 3.22
CA LEU A 514 2.13 -16.16 3.07
C LEU A 514 1.23 -16.04 4.30
N CYS A 515 0.00 -15.59 4.06
CA CYS A 515 -1.04 -15.42 5.06
C CYS A 515 -2.06 -16.56 4.94
N ARG A 516 -2.22 -17.36 6.00
CA ARG A 516 -3.23 -18.42 6.05
C ARG A 516 -4.21 -18.20 7.19
N VAL A 517 -5.48 -18.05 6.86
CA VAL A 517 -6.61 -18.04 7.79
C VAL A 517 -7.39 -19.37 7.81
N SER A 518 -7.13 -20.24 6.84
CA SER A 518 -7.62 -21.61 6.80
C SER A 518 -6.62 -22.58 7.44
N PRO A 519 -7.06 -23.77 7.91
CA PRO A 519 -6.13 -24.83 8.30
C PRO A 519 -5.19 -25.17 7.13
N PRO A 520 -3.90 -25.41 7.38
CA PRO A 520 -2.98 -25.79 6.31
C PRO A 520 -3.46 -27.09 5.63
N PRO A 521 -3.29 -27.23 4.30
CA PRO A 521 -3.57 -28.48 3.63
C PRO A 521 -2.76 -29.61 4.27
N PRO A 522 -3.31 -30.84 4.36
CA PRO A 522 -2.56 -31.97 4.90
C PRO A 522 -1.30 -32.17 4.05
N LYS A 523 -0.13 -32.04 4.68
CA LYS A 523 1.16 -32.33 4.01
C LYS A 523 1.08 -33.75 3.43
N PRO A 524 1.45 -33.98 2.17
CA PRO A 524 1.68 -35.31 1.67
C PRO A 524 2.67 -36.03 2.60
N LEU A 525 2.29 -37.21 3.09
CA LEU A 525 3.24 -38.14 3.71
C LEU A 525 4.21 -38.58 2.60
N ASP A 526 5.34 -37.88 2.49
CA ASP A 526 6.64 -38.37 2.02
C ASP A 526 7.46 -37.20 1.45
N SER A 527 8.20 -36.52 2.33
CA SER A 527 9.48 -35.92 1.98
C SER A 527 10.45 -36.32 3.08
N PHE A 528 11.18 -37.41 2.82
CA PHE A 528 12.34 -37.81 3.62
C PHE A 528 13.25 -36.59 3.77
N ASP A 529 13.67 -36.32 5.01
CA ASP A 529 14.83 -35.47 5.30
C ASP A 529 16.01 -36.05 4.52
N SER A 530 16.28 -35.51 3.33
CA SER A 530 17.58 -35.67 2.71
C SER A 530 18.49 -34.69 3.42
N ASP A 531 19.39 -35.23 4.26
CA ASP A 531 20.60 -34.54 4.69
C ASP A 531 21.28 -33.96 3.44
N SER A 532 21.05 -32.68 3.14
CA SER A 532 21.82 -31.97 2.13
C SER A 532 23.07 -31.44 2.82
N GLU A 533 24.21 -31.99 2.45
CA GLU A 533 25.51 -31.39 2.71
C GLU A 533 25.47 -29.90 2.29
N ALA A 534 26.00 -29.06 3.17
CA ALA A 534 26.08 -27.62 2.98
C ALA A 534 26.78 -27.29 1.64
N PRO A 535 26.25 -26.36 0.83
CA PRO A 535 27.03 -25.74 -0.22
C PRO A 535 28.20 -24.97 0.40
N GLU A 536 29.38 -25.07 -0.21
CA GLU A 536 30.53 -24.23 0.09
C GLU A 536 30.19 -22.74 -0.09
N ASP A 537 30.81 -21.91 0.75
CA ASP A 537 30.64 -20.45 0.93
C ASP A 537 30.03 -19.68 -0.26
N PRO A 538 28.98 -18.85 -0.05
CA PRO A 538 28.64 -17.82 -1.00
C PRO A 538 29.76 -16.79 -1.02
N LEU A 539 30.28 -16.51 -2.22
CA LEU A 539 31.14 -15.37 -2.52
C LEU A 539 30.62 -14.10 -1.82
N GLU A 540 31.42 -13.57 -0.88
CA GLU A 540 31.22 -12.24 -0.31
C GLU A 540 31.00 -11.24 -1.46
N SER A 541 29.82 -10.63 -1.54
CA SER A 541 29.60 -9.54 -2.48
C SER A 541 30.50 -8.38 -2.09
N GLU A 542 31.57 -8.15 -2.85
CA GLU A 542 32.48 -7.06 -2.58
C GLU A 542 31.75 -5.72 -2.75
N PHE A 543 31.63 -4.97 -1.64
CA PHE A 543 31.21 -3.56 -1.66
C PHE A 543 32.01 -2.76 -2.70
N SER A 544 31.41 -1.75 -3.35
CA SER A 544 32.17 -0.86 -4.23
C SER A 544 33.29 -0.16 -3.44
N GLU A 545 34.37 0.26 -4.10
CA GLU A 545 35.47 0.97 -3.42
C GLU A 545 35.00 2.30 -2.78
N ALA A 546 34.00 2.96 -3.38
CA ALA A 546 33.34 4.12 -2.77
C ALA A 546 32.58 3.70 -1.50
N SER A 547 31.90 2.57 -1.53
CA SER A 547 31.11 2.00 -0.43
C SER A 547 31.98 1.55 0.75
N LYS A 548 33.13 0.91 0.47
CA LYS A 548 34.13 0.53 1.48
C LYS A 548 34.65 1.75 2.24
N ALA A 549 34.92 2.85 1.54
CA ALA A 549 35.32 4.10 2.18
C ALA A 549 34.24 4.63 3.14
N LEU A 550 32.95 4.39 2.88
CA LEU A 550 31.86 4.81 3.76
C LEU A 550 31.71 3.94 5.00
N LEU A 551 31.95 2.64 4.87
CA LEU A 551 31.82 1.66 5.96
C LEU A 551 33.04 1.65 6.90
N TYR A 552 34.24 1.85 6.36
CA TYR A 552 35.50 1.71 7.12
C TYR A 552 36.07 3.02 7.69
N ASP A 553 35.52 4.19 7.38
CA ASP A 553 35.94 5.48 7.99
C ASP A 553 35.56 5.61 9.48
N GLN A 554 34.90 4.60 10.05
CA GLN A 554 34.70 4.46 11.50
C GLN A 554 35.67 3.47 12.18
N ALA A 555 36.56 2.79 11.44
CA ALA A 555 37.41 1.72 11.99
C ALA A 555 38.89 2.10 12.22
N THR A 556 39.35 3.26 11.76
CA THR A 556 40.73 3.73 11.98
C THR A 556 40.82 4.73 13.12
N ASP A 557 40.52 4.31 14.34
CA ASP A 557 41.00 5.03 15.53
C ASP A 557 41.29 4.13 16.75
N VAL A 558 41.42 2.81 16.55
CA VAL A 558 41.74 1.87 17.65
C VAL A 558 42.87 0.91 17.27
N ALA A 559 44.02 1.45 16.89
CA ALA A 559 45.27 0.69 16.82
C ALA A 559 46.46 1.56 17.24
N GLY A 560 46.44 2.10 18.45
CA GLY A 560 47.50 3.00 18.88
C GLY A 560 47.55 3.43 20.34
N ALA A 561 47.18 2.58 21.32
CA ALA A 561 47.49 2.88 22.73
C ALA A 561 47.39 1.67 23.66
N ALA A 562 48.39 0.78 23.64
CA ALA A 562 48.63 -0.14 24.74
C ALA A 562 49.52 0.53 25.81
N ALA A 563 48.93 1.17 26.83
CA ALA A 563 49.55 1.30 28.16
C ALA A 563 48.63 1.93 29.22
N ARG A 564 48.64 1.31 30.41
CA ARG A 564 48.20 1.78 31.75
C ARG A 564 46.70 1.69 32.09
N ARG A 565 46.36 0.52 32.65
CA ARG A 565 45.24 0.32 33.59
C ARG A 565 45.35 1.27 34.80
N ARG A 566 44.29 2.04 35.07
CA ARG A 566 43.89 2.51 36.42
C ARG A 566 42.37 2.38 36.56
N ARG A 567 41.94 1.85 37.71
CA ARG A 567 40.54 1.62 38.11
C ARG A 567 39.92 2.83 38.85
N ARG A 568 38.59 2.98 38.71
CA ARG A 568 37.54 3.63 39.57
C ARG A 568 36.94 4.96 39.04
N PRO A 569 35.72 5.37 39.49
CA PRO A 569 34.49 4.61 39.80
C PRO A 569 33.20 5.24 39.16
N ASN A 570 32.06 4.55 39.33
CA ASN A 570 30.72 4.91 38.83
C ASN A 570 30.22 6.31 39.27
N ALA A 571 29.66 7.06 38.31
CA ALA A 571 28.87 8.27 38.56
C ALA A 571 27.66 8.31 37.59
N THR A 572 26.54 7.69 37.98
CA THR A 572 25.30 7.63 37.17
C THR A 572 24.10 8.31 37.84
N LEU A 573 24.27 9.02 38.96
CA LEU A 573 23.14 9.67 39.67
C LEU A 573 23.11 11.21 39.53
N GLN A 574 24.24 11.87 39.26
CA GLN A 574 24.30 13.34 39.19
C GLN A 574 23.95 13.90 37.79
N THR A 575 24.20 13.13 36.73
CA THR A 575 23.84 13.52 35.35
C THR A 575 22.34 13.40 35.08
N VAL A 576 21.67 12.42 35.67
CA VAL A 576 20.21 12.25 35.54
C VAL A 576 19.45 13.37 36.27
N LEU A 577 19.94 13.81 37.44
CA LEU A 577 19.31 14.89 38.20
C LEU A 577 19.45 16.26 37.51
N GLY A 578 20.53 16.49 36.76
CA GLY A 578 20.74 17.72 36.00
C GLY A 578 19.80 17.89 34.80
N ILE A 579 19.41 16.78 34.15
CA ILE A 579 18.50 16.78 32.99
C ILE A 579 17.05 17.02 33.44
N VAL A 580 16.64 16.47 34.58
CA VAL A 580 15.29 16.69 35.12
C VAL A 580 15.08 18.15 35.56
N LEU A 581 16.11 18.79 36.12
CA LEU A 581 16.02 20.19 36.58
C LEU A 581 15.93 21.19 35.42
N THR A 582 16.56 20.90 34.29
CA THR A 582 16.52 21.75 33.08
C THR A 582 15.19 21.67 32.35
N ILE A 583 14.54 20.50 32.33
CA ILE A 583 13.21 20.32 31.75
C ILE A 583 12.12 21.05 32.58
N LEU A 584 12.23 21.01 33.92
CA LEU A 584 11.28 21.70 34.80
C LEU A 584 11.39 23.24 34.72
N LEU A 585 12.61 23.77 34.55
CA LEU A 585 12.81 25.21 34.35
C LEU A 585 12.34 25.68 32.97
N GLY A 586 12.53 24.87 31.92
CA GLY A 586 12.03 25.18 30.57
C GLY A 586 10.50 25.21 30.48
N GLY A 587 9.81 24.27 31.13
CA GLY A 587 8.34 24.22 31.15
C GLY A 587 7.70 25.41 31.89
N GLY A 588 8.34 25.90 32.96
CA GLY A 588 7.86 27.06 33.70
C GLY A 588 7.93 28.36 32.91
N VAL A 589 9.00 28.57 32.14
CA VAL A 589 9.17 29.76 31.29
C VAL A 589 8.18 29.75 30.12
N PHE A 590 7.93 28.58 29.52
CA PHE A 590 6.95 28.44 28.44
C PHE A 590 5.52 28.71 28.92
N TRP A 591 5.15 28.26 30.13
CA TRP A 591 3.81 28.49 30.69
C TRP A 591 3.53 29.97 30.99
N VAL A 592 4.54 30.71 31.48
CA VAL A 592 4.43 32.15 31.73
C VAL A 592 4.33 32.94 30.42
N ALA A 593 5.11 32.57 29.41
CA ALA A 593 5.01 33.18 28.08
C ALA A 593 3.65 32.90 27.42
N TYR A 594 3.12 31.69 27.59
CA TYR A 594 1.81 31.29 27.08
C TYR A 594 0.65 32.07 27.74
N GLN A 595 0.75 32.39 29.04
CA GLN A 595 -0.27 33.22 29.70
C GLN A 595 -0.25 34.69 29.27
N GLN A 596 0.91 35.24 28.89
CA GLN A 596 1.02 36.62 28.42
C GLN A 596 0.52 36.83 26.98
N MET A 597 0.39 35.77 26.19
CA MET A 597 -0.05 35.84 24.79
C MET A 597 -1.56 35.56 24.58
N ARG A 598 -2.35 35.39 25.64
CA ARG A 598 -3.81 35.26 25.50
C ARG A 598 -4.44 36.63 25.13
N PRO A 599 -5.13 36.76 23.98
CA PRO A 599 -5.91 37.95 23.70
C PRO A 599 -7.10 38.04 24.66
N GLN A 600 -7.30 39.20 25.28
CA GLN A 600 -8.52 39.47 26.05
C GLN A 600 -9.68 39.71 25.07
N THR A 601 -10.72 38.89 25.15
CA THR A 601 -12.02 39.16 24.52
C THR A 601 -12.61 40.44 25.12
N PRO A 602 -12.99 41.46 24.32
CA PRO A 602 -13.70 42.60 24.84
C PRO A 602 -15.14 42.19 25.19
N SER A 603 -15.50 42.37 26.46
CA SER A 603 -16.89 42.32 26.91
C SER A 603 -17.57 43.64 26.53
N ASP A 604 -18.31 43.66 25.44
CA ASP A 604 -19.29 44.73 25.18
C ASP A 604 -20.52 44.52 26.09
N PRO A 605 -20.90 45.51 26.93
CA PRO A 605 -22.20 45.51 27.56
C PRO A 605 -23.23 46.04 26.55
N PHE A 606 -24.24 45.24 26.25
CA PHE A 606 -25.47 45.73 25.61
C PHE A 606 -26.06 46.87 26.46
N PRO A 607 -26.42 48.02 25.88
CA PRO A 607 -27.19 49.03 26.59
C PRO A 607 -28.66 48.59 26.68
N ASP A 608 -29.23 48.70 27.89
CA ASP A 608 -30.67 48.58 28.11
C ASP A 608 -31.46 49.59 27.26
N PRO A 609 -32.68 49.25 26.83
CA PRO A 609 -33.50 50.16 26.04
C PRO A 609 -33.92 51.38 26.87
N PRO A 610 -34.10 52.56 26.24
CA PRO A 610 -34.51 53.75 26.97
C PRO A 610 -35.95 53.61 27.48
N ALA A 611 -36.12 53.78 28.79
CA ALA A 611 -37.41 54.09 29.39
C ALA A 611 -37.83 55.51 28.96
N SER A 612 -39.11 55.64 28.62
CA SER A 612 -39.77 56.85 28.18
C SER A 612 -39.75 57.95 29.25
N ASP A 613 -39.68 59.21 28.79
CA ASP A 613 -40.37 60.35 29.42
C ASP A 613 -41.75 59.87 29.95
N ASN A 614 -42.20 60.34 31.10
CA ASN A 614 -41.90 61.67 31.63
C ASN A 614 -40.59 61.87 32.39
#